data_AF-A0A6G4AWG7-F1
#
_entry.id   AF-A0A6G4AWG7-F1
#
_cell.length_a   1.000
_cell.length_b   1.000
_cell.length_c   1.000
_cell.angle_alpha   90.00
_cell.angle_beta   90.00
_cell.angle_gamma   90.00
#
_symmetry.space_group_name_H-M   'P 1'
#
loop_
_entity.id
_entity.type
_entity.pdbx_description
1 polymer ?
#
loop_
_entity_poly.entity_id
_entity_poly.type
_entity_poly.pdbx_seq_one_letter_code
_entity_poly.pdbx_strand_id
1 'polypeptide(L)'
;MGGAAEARSRVDDLADALDAEGVPVHRPELGVLVAAVPVDAAARAAARDAVDAVDDERVRLRSAVKSRDGFFTTFCISPYSRYIARWCARRGLTPNQVTTASLLTALIAAACAATGTRPGFVSAGVLLIASFVLDCTDGQLARYSLQYSTLGAWLDATFDRAKEYAYYAGLALGAARADGDDVWALALGAMVLQTCRHVVDFAFNEANHDATGNTSPTAALSGRLDSVGWTVWLRRMIVLPIGERWAMIAVLTALTTPRITFYALLIGCALAACYTTAGRVLRSLTRRAERTDRAARALAELADSGPLAELVAKAARRGRSSYLAPLAAALGTAAVLAGTAAAGFGSWVPVGCAVLYAVLSGVAVAAPLQGPLDWLVPPLFRAAEYGTILILAACSEVNGALPAAFGLVAAVAYHHYDTVYRIRGGTGAPPRRLVRAIGGHEGRTVVVTAAAALLHQNQGFTIALTALAAVLALTVLIESIRFWVSSGAPAVHDESGEPA
;
A
#
# COMPACT_ATOMS: atom_id res chain seq x y z
N MET A 1 -15.44 -42.42 -29.89
CA MET A 1 -16.78 -42.37 -29.24
C MET A 1 -16.83 -43.49 -28.23
N GLY A 2 -17.07 -43.14 -26.97
CA GLY A 2 -17.08 -44.04 -25.82
C GLY A 2 -17.04 -43.18 -24.56
N GLY A 3 -18.03 -42.30 -24.43
CA GLY A 3 -18.18 -41.44 -23.26
C GLY A 3 -18.54 -42.29 -22.06
N ALA A 4 -17.62 -42.38 -21.10
CA ALA A 4 -17.99 -42.73 -19.74
C ALA A 4 -18.84 -41.56 -19.24
N ALA A 5 -20.14 -41.79 -19.06
CA ALA A 5 -20.99 -40.87 -18.33
C ALA A 5 -20.38 -40.70 -16.93
N GLU A 6 -19.97 -39.48 -16.57
CA GLU A 6 -19.61 -39.15 -15.19
C GLU A 6 -20.79 -39.55 -14.30
N ALA A 7 -20.57 -40.53 -13.43
CA ALA A 7 -21.55 -40.93 -12.44
C ALA A 7 -21.72 -39.77 -11.44
N ARG A 8 -22.73 -38.94 -11.69
CA ARG A 8 -23.07 -37.76 -10.88
C ARG A 8 -23.28 -38.19 -9.42
N SER A 9 -22.53 -37.59 -8.50
CA SER A 9 -22.58 -37.94 -7.08
C SER A 9 -23.71 -37.20 -6.36
N ARG A 10 -24.24 -37.78 -5.28
CA ARG A 10 -25.17 -37.08 -4.36
C ARG A 10 -24.58 -35.78 -3.79
N VAL A 11 -23.25 -35.67 -3.74
CA VAL A 11 -22.54 -34.46 -3.31
C VAL A 11 -22.64 -33.37 -4.37
N ASP A 12 -22.57 -33.72 -5.66
CA ASP A 12 -22.73 -32.77 -6.76
C ASP A 12 -24.17 -32.27 -6.83
N ASP A 13 -25.14 -33.16 -6.64
CA ASP A 13 -26.56 -32.79 -6.57
C ASP A 13 -26.85 -31.84 -5.39
N LEU A 14 -26.22 -32.08 -4.23
CA LEU A 14 -26.33 -31.18 -3.06
C LEU A 14 -25.68 -29.82 -3.32
N ALA A 15 -24.49 -29.80 -3.95
CA ALA A 15 -23.81 -28.57 -4.32
C ALA A 15 -24.65 -27.74 -5.30
N ASP A 16 -25.22 -28.38 -6.32
CA ASP A 16 -26.12 -27.73 -7.30
C ASP A 16 -27.40 -27.19 -6.63
N ALA A 17 -27.96 -27.93 -5.67
CA ALA A 17 -29.13 -27.47 -4.91
C ALA A 17 -28.82 -26.23 -4.04
N LEU A 18 -27.66 -26.22 -3.37
CA LEU A 18 -27.20 -25.07 -2.59
C LEU A 18 -26.96 -23.84 -3.48
N ASP A 19 -26.32 -24.02 -4.63
CA ASP A 19 -26.10 -22.96 -5.62
C ASP A 19 -27.46 -22.40 -6.11
N ALA A 20 -28.45 -23.26 -6.36
CA ALA A 20 -29.80 -22.88 -6.79
C ALA A 20 -30.60 -22.11 -5.70
N GLU A 21 -30.33 -22.38 -4.42
CA GLU A 21 -30.88 -21.62 -3.29
C GLU A 21 -30.13 -20.29 -3.02
N GLY A 22 -29.12 -19.98 -3.83
CA GLY A 22 -28.30 -18.78 -3.67
C GLY A 22 -27.27 -18.89 -2.55
N VAL A 23 -26.98 -20.11 -2.07
CA VAL A 23 -25.91 -20.37 -1.12
C VAL A 23 -24.59 -20.50 -1.92
N PRO A 24 -23.60 -19.62 -1.69
CA PRO A 24 -22.36 -19.66 -2.45
C PRO A 24 -21.58 -20.94 -2.16
N VAL A 25 -21.42 -21.78 -3.18
CA VAL A 25 -20.60 -23.00 -3.11
C VAL A 25 -19.19 -22.69 -3.56
N HIS A 26 -18.23 -22.78 -2.63
CA HIS A 26 -16.82 -22.62 -2.95
C HIS A 26 -16.25 -23.93 -3.52
N ARG A 27 -15.67 -23.86 -4.72
CA ARG A 27 -15.04 -24.99 -5.43
C ARG A 27 -13.52 -24.78 -5.42
N PRO A 28 -12.78 -25.25 -4.41
CA PRO A 28 -11.36 -24.98 -4.29
C PRO A 28 -10.54 -25.73 -5.35
N GLU A 29 -9.51 -25.10 -5.90
CA GLU A 29 -8.52 -25.80 -6.71
C GLU A 29 -7.66 -26.69 -5.79
N LEU A 30 -7.74 -28.00 -5.98
CA LEU A 30 -7.04 -28.97 -5.13
C LEU A 30 -5.52 -29.00 -5.41
N GLY A 31 -5.10 -28.68 -6.64
CA GLY A 31 -3.70 -28.68 -7.04
C GLY A 31 -3.06 -30.07 -6.87
N VAL A 32 -2.20 -30.20 -5.87
CA VAL A 32 -1.53 -31.47 -5.52
C VAL A 32 -2.27 -32.29 -4.46
N LEU A 33 -3.33 -31.72 -3.87
CA LEU A 33 -4.21 -32.42 -2.93
C LEU A 33 -5.15 -33.34 -3.71
N VAL A 34 -5.54 -34.43 -3.07
CA VAL A 34 -6.46 -35.41 -3.64
C VAL A 34 -7.81 -35.29 -2.93
N ALA A 35 -8.88 -35.07 -3.69
CA ALA A 35 -10.24 -35.25 -3.22
C ALA A 35 -11.02 -36.05 -4.28
N ALA A 36 -11.72 -37.08 -3.83
CA ALA A 36 -12.49 -37.96 -4.69
C ALA A 36 -13.76 -38.42 -3.97
N VAL A 37 -14.84 -38.63 -4.72
CA VAL A 37 -16.06 -39.26 -4.22
C VAL A 37 -16.16 -40.66 -4.82
N PRO A 38 -15.56 -41.69 -4.18
CA PRO A 38 -15.47 -43.02 -4.77
C PRO A 38 -16.83 -43.73 -4.79
N VAL A 39 -17.20 -44.24 -5.97
CA VAL A 39 -18.49 -44.94 -6.20
C VAL A 39 -18.44 -46.43 -5.86
N ASP A 40 -17.25 -47.01 -5.71
CA ASP A 40 -17.04 -48.41 -5.35
C ASP A 40 -15.82 -48.62 -4.43
N ALA A 41 -15.60 -49.87 -4.02
CA ALA A 41 -14.52 -50.23 -3.11
C ALA A 41 -13.12 -50.09 -3.74
N ALA A 42 -12.98 -50.31 -5.04
CA ALA A 42 -11.71 -50.20 -5.75
C ALA A 42 -11.29 -48.73 -5.91
N ALA A 43 -12.23 -47.87 -6.34
CA ALA A 43 -12.06 -46.42 -6.40
C ALA A 43 -11.75 -45.84 -5.02
N ARG A 44 -12.36 -46.38 -3.95
CA ARG A 44 -12.08 -45.96 -2.58
C ARG A 44 -10.66 -46.34 -2.14
N ALA A 45 -10.20 -47.54 -2.47
CA ALA A 45 -8.83 -47.97 -2.18
C ALA A 45 -7.81 -47.11 -2.92
N ALA A 46 -8.02 -46.90 -4.22
CA ALA A 46 -7.16 -46.04 -5.04
C ALA A 46 -7.12 -44.59 -4.52
N ALA A 47 -8.26 -44.03 -4.11
CA ALA A 47 -8.31 -42.70 -3.52
C ALA A 47 -7.56 -42.60 -2.19
N ARG A 48 -7.59 -43.65 -1.35
CA ARG A 48 -6.82 -43.71 -0.10
C ARG A 48 -5.32 -43.80 -0.38
N ASP A 49 -4.89 -44.68 -1.29
CA ASP A 49 -3.49 -44.79 -1.69
C ASP A 49 -2.97 -43.46 -2.25
N ALA A 50 -3.80 -42.75 -3.02
CA ALA A 50 -3.47 -41.44 -3.55
C ALA A 50 -3.35 -40.36 -2.47
N VAL A 51 -4.21 -40.39 -1.43
CA VAL A 51 -4.12 -39.49 -0.27
C VAL A 51 -2.87 -39.80 0.57
N ASP A 52 -2.60 -41.08 0.85
CA ASP A 52 -1.45 -41.52 1.64
C ASP A 52 -0.11 -41.20 0.94
N ALA A 53 -0.12 -41.10 -0.40
CA ALA A 53 1.04 -40.66 -1.18
C ALA A 53 1.32 -39.15 -1.12
N VAL A 54 0.39 -38.35 -0.58
CA VAL A 54 0.58 -36.89 -0.43
C VAL A 54 1.50 -36.60 0.76
N ASP A 55 2.62 -35.93 0.50
CA ASP A 55 3.49 -35.39 1.54
C ASP A 55 2.90 -34.07 2.07
N ASP A 56 2.06 -34.17 3.10
CA ASP A 56 1.40 -33.04 3.78
C ASP A 56 2.36 -31.92 4.15
N GLU A 57 3.55 -32.26 4.65
CA GLU A 57 4.56 -31.31 5.08
C GLU A 57 5.12 -30.53 3.88
N ARG A 58 5.40 -31.22 2.78
CA ARG A 58 5.84 -30.58 1.54
C ARG A 58 4.75 -29.71 0.93
N VAL A 59 3.49 -30.12 1.03
CA VAL A 59 2.35 -29.29 0.59
C VAL A 59 2.27 -28.02 1.44
N ARG A 60 2.28 -28.13 2.77
CA ARG A 60 2.26 -26.98 3.69
C ARG A 60 3.41 -26.00 3.46
N LEU A 61 4.63 -26.51 3.27
CA LEU A 61 5.80 -25.66 2.99
C LEU A 61 5.70 -24.95 1.64
N ARG A 62 5.05 -25.56 0.65
CA ARG A 62 4.85 -24.96 -0.67
C ARG A 62 3.73 -23.93 -0.63
N SER A 63 2.60 -24.23 0.00
CA SER A 63 1.46 -23.33 0.13
C SER A 63 1.72 -22.15 1.07
N ALA A 64 2.72 -22.27 1.97
CA ALA A 64 3.16 -21.16 2.81
C ALA A 64 3.79 -20.00 2.00
N VAL A 65 4.32 -20.26 0.81
CA VAL A 65 4.94 -19.24 -0.06
C VAL A 65 3.88 -18.65 -0.99
N LYS A 66 3.85 -17.32 -1.14
CA LYS A 66 2.89 -16.66 -2.04
C LYS A 66 3.23 -16.96 -3.50
N SER A 67 2.19 -17.18 -4.32
CA SER A 67 2.32 -17.49 -5.75
C SER A 67 2.75 -16.28 -6.61
N ARG A 68 2.46 -15.06 -6.14
CA ARG A 68 2.67 -13.79 -6.88
C ARG A 68 3.78 -12.90 -6.32
N ASP A 69 4.80 -13.50 -5.70
CA ASP A 69 5.96 -12.75 -5.22
C ASP A 69 6.79 -12.13 -6.35
N GLY A 70 7.52 -11.07 -6.00
CA GLY A 70 8.56 -10.47 -6.85
C GLY A 70 9.66 -11.48 -7.17
N PHE A 71 10.45 -11.19 -8.21
CA PHE A 71 11.63 -11.96 -8.58
C PHE A 71 12.57 -12.15 -7.39
N PHE A 72 12.94 -11.06 -6.70
CA PHE A 72 13.90 -11.14 -5.60
C PHE A 72 13.38 -12.01 -4.45
N THR A 73 12.13 -11.80 -4.04
CA THR A 73 11.52 -12.63 -2.99
C THR A 73 11.46 -14.10 -3.40
N THR A 74 11.02 -14.39 -4.63
CA THR A 74 10.85 -15.76 -5.13
C THR A 74 12.16 -16.53 -5.19
N PHE A 75 13.22 -15.93 -5.71
CA PHE A 75 14.47 -16.64 -6.00
C PHE A 75 15.55 -16.45 -4.91
N CYS A 76 15.53 -15.33 -4.18
CA CYS A 76 16.59 -15.02 -3.21
C CYS A 76 16.14 -15.15 -1.74
N ILE A 77 14.84 -15.29 -1.45
CA ILE A 77 14.32 -15.33 -0.06
C ILE A 77 13.51 -16.61 0.19
N SER A 78 12.41 -16.79 -0.54
CA SER A 78 11.45 -17.90 -0.41
C SER A 78 12.05 -19.32 -0.45
N PRO A 79 13.17 -19.61 -1.15
CA PRO A 79 13.73 -20.95 -1.17
C PRO A 79 14.14 -21.46 0.22
N TYR A 80 14.61 -20.58 1.10
CA TYR A 80 15.06 -20.93 2.46
C TYR A 80 14.17 -20.37 3.57
N SER A 81 13.52 -19.21 3.40
CA SER A 81 12.70 -18.59 4.46
C SER A 81 11.55 -19.49 4.92
N ARG A 82 10.96 -20.29 4.01
CA ARG A 82 9.92 -21.28 4.37
C ARG A 82 10.41 -22.32 5.39
N TYR A 83 11.70 -22.67 5.37
CA TYR A 83 12.28 -23.58 6.35
C TYR A 83 12.56 -22.89 7.68
N ILE A 84 12.84 -21.58 7.65
CA ILE A 84 12.89 -20.74 8.86
C ILE A 84 11.50 -20.68 9.48
N ALA A 85 10.45 -20.46 8.68
CA ALA A 85 9.06 -20.43 9.16
C ALA A 85 8.70 -21.75 9.86
N ARG A 86 9.05 -22.89 9.25
CA ARG A 86 8.91 -24.19 9.90
C ARG A 86 9.73 -24.33 11.19
N TRP A 87 10.96 -23.84 11.21
CA TRP A 87 11.78 -23.86 12.42
C TRP A 87 11.11 -23.04 13.54
N CYS A 88 10.59 -21.86 13.23
CA CYS A 88 9.82 -21.02 14.15
C CYS A 88 8.58 -21.76 14.68
N ALA A 89 7.81 -22.40 13.78
CA ALA A 89 6.63 -23.20 14.15
C ALA A 89 6.99 -24.32 15.13
N ARG A 90 8.08 -25.06 14.86
CA ARG A 90 8.57 -26.13 15.75
C ARG A 90 9.06 -25.63 17.11
N ARG A 91 9.45 -24.36 17.21
CA ARG A 91 9.84 -23.71 18.46
C ARG A 91 8.67 -23.04 19.19
N GLY A 92 7.46 -23.11 18.64
CA GLY A 92 6.28 -22.47 19.22
C GLY A 92 6.31 -20.94 19.14
N LEU A 93 7.11 -20.37 18.24
CA LEU A 93 7.11 -18.93 17.99
C LEU A 93 5.84 -18.53 17.23
N THR A 94 5.24 -17.41 17.59
CA THR A 94 4.05 -16.88 16.91
C THR A 94 4.43 -15.97 15.74
N PRO A 95 3.57 -15.82 14.71
CA PRO A 95 3.78 -14.86 13.62
C PRO A 95 4.09 -13.45 14.14
N ASN A 96 3.31 -12.95 15.09
CA ASN A 96 3.48 -11.60 15.65
C ASN A 96 4.86 -11.41 16.34
N GLN A 97 5.43 -12.45 16.96
CA GLN A 97 6.78 -12.38 17.52
C GLN A 97 7.84 -12.23 16.41
N VAL A 98 7.69 -12.96 15.30
CA VAL A 98 8.59 -12.87 14.15
C VAL A 98 8.44 -11.51 13.46
N THR A 99 7.22 -11.01 13.28
CA THR A 99 6.94 -9.66 12.74
C THR A 99 7.57 -8.57 13.61
N THR A 100 7.50 -8.71 14.94
CA THR A 100 8.14 -7.78 15.88
C THR A 100 9.67 -7.85 15.77
N ALA A 101 10.25 -9.06 15.66
CA ALA A 101 11.69 -9.23 15.47
C ALA A 101 12.16 -8.61 14.13
N SER A 102 11.35 -8.72 13.07
CA SER A 102 11.59 -8.07 11.78
C SER A 102 11.65 -6.55 11.93
N LEU A 103 10.68 -5.94 12.63
CA LEU A 103 10.67 -4.50 12.90
C LEU A 103 11.90 -4.07 13.70
N LEU A 104 12.21 -4.75 14.80
CA LEU A 104 13.38 -4.42 15.63
C LEU A 104 14.68 -4.47 14.80
N THR A 105 14.82 -5.48 13.95
CA THR A 105 15.98 -5.62 13.06
C THR A 105 16.09 -4.44 12.09
N ALA A 106 14.98 -4.00 11.49
CA ALA A 106 14.96 -2.83 10.62
C ALA A 106 15.26 -1.52 11.37
N LEU A 107 14.79 -1.36 12.60
CA LEU A 107 15.11 -0.17 13.41
C LEU A 107 16.60 -0.13 13.76
N ILE A 108 17.22 -1.28 14.06
CA ILE A 108 18.66 -1.39 14.24
C ILE A 108 19.39 -1.09 12.91
N ALA A 109 18.87 -1.55 11.77
CA ALA A 109 19.42 -1.23 10.45
C ALA A 109 19.39 0.29 10.19
N ALA A 110 18.26 0.95 10.47
CA ALA A 110 18.11 2.39 10.36
C ALA A 110 19.05 3.15 11.31
N ALA A 111 19.24 2.67 12.54
CA ALA A 111 20.20 3.24 13.49
C ALA A 111 21.65 3.08 13.01
N CYS A 112 22.00 1.93 12.41
CA CYS A 112 23.31 1.71 11.79
C CYS A 112 23.55 2.69 10.63
N ALA A 113 22.55 2.90 9.76
CA ALA A 113 22.62 3.90 8.70
C ALA A 113 22.79 5.31 9.27
N ALA A 114 22.07 5.63 10.34
CA ALA A 114 22.13 6.94 11.00
C ALA A 114 23.50 7.27 11.61
N THR A 115 24.40 6.30 11.78
CA THR A 115 25.77 6.57 12.24
C THR A 115 26.58 7.41 11.25
N GLY A 116 26.23 7.38 9.96
CA GLY A 116 26.98 8.09 8.90
C GLY A 116 28.33 7.47 8.57
N THR A 117 28.66 6.30 9.13
CA THR A 117 29.96 5.64 8.88
C THR A 117 29.83 4.57 7.81
N ARG A 118 30.92 4.28 7.09
CA ARG A 118 30.91 3.21 6.09
C ARG A 118 30.56 1.83 6.66
N PRO A 119 31.14 1.39 7.80
CA PRO A 119 30.71 0.14 8.45
C PRO A 119 29.23 0.18 8.88
N GLY A 120 28.73 1.34 9.31
CA GLY A 120 27.32 1.56 9.64
C GLY A 120 26.40 1.34 8.45
N PHE A 121 26.72 1.91 7.28
CA PHE A 121 25.95 1.69 6.05
C PHE A 121 25.99 0.24 5.56
N VAL A 122 27.15 -0.43 5.63
CA VAL A 122 27.24 -1.86 5.28
C VAL A 122 26.39 -2.70 6.22
N SER A 123 26.46 -2.45 7.53
CA SER A 123 25.65 -3.14 8.54
C SER A 123 24.16 -2.89 8.31
N ALA A 124 23.78 -1.65 7.97
CA ALA A 124 22.41 -1.29 7.64
C ALA A 124 21.87 -2.09 6.46
N GLY A 125 22.63 -2.20 5.36
CA GLY A 125 22.22 -2.98 4.19
C GLY A 125 22.02 -4.47 4.51
N VAL A 126 22.94 -5.07 5.26
CA VAL A 126 22.84 -6.49 5.68
C VAL A 126 21.63 -6.71 6.58
N LEU A 127 21.46 -5.85 7.60
CA LEU A 127 20.34 -5.94 8.54
C LEU A 127 19.00 -5.66 7.85
N LEU A 128 18.97 -4.82 6.82
CA LEU A 128 17.76 -4.57 6.03
C LEU A 128 17.29 -5.83 5.31
N ILE A 129 18.21 -6.58 4.69
CA ILE A 129 17.88 -7.89 4.08
C ILE A 129 17.47 -8.89 5.15
N ALA A 130 18.16 -8.95 6.30
CA ALA A 130 17.80 -9.85 7.38
C ALA A 130 16.38 -9.56 7.92
N SER A 131 16.02 -8.29 8.08
CA SER A 131 14.65 -7.87 8.42
C SER A 131 13.65 -8.34 7.36
N PHE A 132 13.95 -8.15 6.07
CA PHE A 132 13.08 -8.59 4.99
C PHE A 132 12.89 -10.13 4.92
N VAL A 133 13.92 -10.90 5.29
CA VAL A 133 13.80 -12.36 5.43
C VAL A 133 12.83 -12.71 6.55
N LEU A 134 12.93 -12.06 7.72
CA LEU A 134 12.04 -12.29 8.86
C LEU A 134 10.60 -11.89 8.53
N ASP A 135 10.42 -10.80 7.80
CA ASP A 135 9.13 -10.35 7.27
C ASP A 135 8.48 -11.40 6.36
N CYS A 136 9.22 -11.94 5.39
CA CYS A 136 8.69 -13.03 4.58
C CYS A 136 8.38 -14.29 5.42
N THR A 137 9.15 -14.51 6.48
CA THR A 137 9.04 -15.66 7.38
C THR A 137 7.77 -15.60 8.23
N ASP A 138 7.32 -14.42 8.68
CA ASP A 138 6.14 -14.31 9.54
C ASP A 138 4.84 -14.71 8.81
N GLY A 139 4.66 -14.26 7.56
CA GLY A 139 3.50 -14.57 6.76
C GLY A 139 3.53 -16.02 6.30
N GLN A 140 4.73 -16.55 6.01
CA GLN A 140 4.92 -17.97 5.75
C GLN A 140 4.61 -18.82 6.99
N LEU A 141 4.98 -18.36 8.19
CA LEU A 141 4.68 -19.01 9.46
C LEU A 141 3.17 -19.00 9.74
N ALA A 142 2.49 -17.86 9.54
CA ALA A 142 1.04 -17.76 9.68
C ALA A 142 0.31 -18.74 8.75
N ARG A 143 0.72 -18.83 7.47
CA ARG A 143 0.16 -19.78 6.50
C ARG A 143 0.50 -21.23 6.83
N TYR A 144 1.74 -21.51 7.21
CA TYR A 144 2.20 -22.86 7.54
C TYR A 144 1.52 -23.43 8.80
N SER A 145 1.31 -22.58 9.82
CA SER A 145 0.70 -22.96 11.10
C SER A 145 -0.81 -22.74 11.17
N LEU A 146 -1.42 -22.21 10.10
CA LEU A 146 -2.83 -21.79 10.03
C LEU A 146 -3.23 -20.78 11.13
N GLN A 147 -2.26 -20.00 11.59
CA GLN A 147 -2.45 -18.95 12.60
C GLN A 147 -2.67 -17.59 11.92
N TYR A 148 -3.91 -17.33 11.52
CA TYR A 148 -4.31 -16.06 10.93
C TYR A 148 -4.99 -15.16 11.97
N SER A 149 -4.67 -13.88 11.95
CA SER A 149 -5.36 -12.88 12.78
C SER A 149 -5.42 -11.53 12.05
N THR A 150 -6.49 -10.78 12.27
CA THR A 150 -6.62 -9.40 11.77
C THR A 150 -5.60 -8.48 12.37
N LEU A 151 -5.40 -8.58 13.69
CA LEU A 151 -4.36 -7.83 14.38
C LEU A 151 -2.98 -8.12 13.80
N GLY A 152 -2.66 -9.39 13.49
CA GLY A 152 -1.41 -9.77 12.86
C GLY A 152 -1.25 -9.18 11.45
N ALA A 153 -2.29 -9.27 10.62
CA ALA A 153 -2.28 -8.68 9.27
C ALA A 153 -2.12 -7.14 9.29
N TRP A 154 -2.76 -6.46 10.25
CA TRP A 154 -2.59 -5.03 10.45
C TRP A 154 -1.21 -4.66 11.01
N LEU A 155 -0.67 -5.45 11.94
CA LEU A 155 0.67 -5.24 12.50
C LEU A 155 1.73 -5.37 11.41
N ASP A 156 1.66 -6.43 10.60
CA ASP A 156 2.54 -6.67 9.45
C ASP A 156 2.54 -5.46 8.50
N ALA A 157 1.35 -5.11 8.01
CA ALA A 157 1.09 -3.95 7.18
C ALA A 157 1.63 -2.62 7.73
N THR A 158 1.41 -2.37 9.03
CA THR A 158 1.84 -1.15 9.72
C THR A 158 3.35 -1.10 9.89
N PHE A 159 3.94 -2.20 10.35
CA PHE A 159 5.37 -2.30 10.57
C PHE A 159 6.11 -2.15 9.27
N ASP A 160 5.59 -2.68 8.18
CA ASP A 160 6.12 -2.49 6.84
C ASP A 160 6.35 -1.03 6.43
N ARG A 161 5.40 -0.15 6.78
CA ARG A 161 5.53 1.30 6.55
C ARG A 161 6.49 1.93 7.55
N ALA A 162 6.40 1.54 8.83
CA ALA A 162 7.30 2.04 9.86
C ALA A 162 8.78 1.73 9.56
N LYS A 163 9.08 0.50 9.11
CA LYS A 163 10.44 0.08 8.73
C LYS A 163 10.97 0.92 7.57
N GLU A 164 10.17 1.12 6.52
CA GLU A 164 10.54 1.93 5.36
C GLU A 164 10.87 3.38 5.74
N TYR A 165 9.98 4.02 6.51
CA TYR A 165 10.16 5.42 6.91
C TYR A 165 11.32 5.59 7.89
N ALA A 166 11.47 4.66 8.83
CA ALA A 166 12.62 4.65 9.73
C ALA A 166 13.93 4.52 8.96
N TYR A 167 13.99 3.64 7.96
CA TYR A 167 15.20 3.45 7.16
C TYR A 167 15.54 4.69 6.32
N TYR A 168 14.55 5.34 5.70
CA TYR A 168 14.76 6.61 4.98
C TYR A 168 15.26 7.72 5.92
N ALA A 169 14.67 7.85 7.11
CA ALA A 169 15.13 8.81 8.11
C ALA A 169 16.55 8.48 8.59
N GLY A 170 16.88 7.20 8.80
CA GLY A 170 18.22 6.74 9.16
C GLY A 170 19.27 7.09 8.11
N LEU A 171 18.96 6.86 6.82
CA LEU A 171 19.83 7.28 5.72
C LEU A 171 20.03 8.80 5.65
N ALA A 172 18.96 9.58 5.82
CA ALA A 172 19.04 11.04 5.79
C ALA A 172 19.86 11.61 6.96
N LEU A 173 19.64 11.08 8.16
CA LEU A 173 20.46 11.40 9.34
C LEU A 173 21.92 10.99 9.15
N GLY A 174 22.18 9.82 8.56
CA GLY A 174 23.52 9.33 8.30
C GLY A 174 24.28 10.21 7.31
N ALA A 175 23.63 10.63 6.22
CA ALA A 175 24.20 11.53 5.22
C ALA A 175 24.60 12.89 5.83
N ALA A 176 23.70 13.47 6.62
CA ALA A 176 23.94 14.74 7.30
C ALA A 176 25.10 14.66 8.31
N ARG A 177 25.30 13.50 8.96
CA ARG A 177 26.42 13.27 9.90
C ARG A 177 27.75 12.95 9.24
N ALA A 178 27.74 12.27 8.09
CA ALA A 178 28.94 11.82 7.41
C ALA A 178 29.68 13.01 6.79
N ASP A 179 29.02 13.71 5.88
CA ASP A 179 29.63 14.72 5.00
C ASP A 179 28.86 16.06 5.03
N GLY A 180 27.88 16.21 5.93
CA GLY A 180 26.96 17.36 5.92
C GLY A 180 25.96 17.32 4.75
N ASP A 181 25.81 16.18 4.09
CA ASP A 181 24.97 16.02 2.89
C ASP A 181 23.48 16.00 3.26
N ASP A 182 22.77 17.10 3.02
CA ASP A 182 21.34 17.16 3.28
C ASP A 182 20.54 16.46 2.17
N VAL A 183 20.03 15.27 2.50
CA VAL A 183 19.18 14.45 1.63
C VAL A 183 17.76 14.29 2.17
N TRP A 184 17.35 15.09 3.18
CA TRP A 184 16.01 14.98 3.75
C TRP A 184 14.91 15.28 2.74
N ALA A 185 15.14 16.22 1.81
CA ALA A 185 14.21 16.48 0.72
C ALA A 185 14.05 15.26 -0.21
N LEU A 186 15.13 14.50 -0.45
CA LEU A 186 15.07 13.27 -1.24
C LEU A 186 14.35 12.15 -0.48
N ALA A 187 14.60 12.02 0.81
CA ALA A 187 13.92 11.05 1.69
C ALA A 187 12.41 11.32 1.76
N LEU A 188 12.03 12.58 1.96
CA LEU A 188 10.63 13.00 1.95
C LEU A 188 10.01 12.79 0.56
N GLY A 189 10.69 13.23 -0.51
CA GLY A 189 10.24 12.99 -1.88
C GLY A 189 10.00 11.51 -2.19
N ALA A 190 10.88 10.62 -1.71
CA ALA A 190 10.73 9.17 -1.87
C ALA A 190 9.50 8.65 -1.12
N MET A 191 9.25 9.12 0.10
CA MET A 191 8.03 8.80 0.86
C MET A 191 6.76 9.27 0.15
N VAL A 192 6.76 10.51 -0.36
CA VAL A 192 5.62 11.08 -1.08
C VAL A 192 5.32 10.25 -2.32
N LEU A 193 6.33 10.01 -3.15
CA LEU A 193 6.19 9.25 -4.39
C LEU A 193 5.69 7.82 -4.13
N GLN A 194 6.28 7.13 -3.16
CA GLN A 194 5.89 5.76 -2.82
C GLN A 194 4.46 5.70 -2.27
N THR A 195 4.08 6.65 -1.43
CA THR A 195 2.73 6.71 -0.86
C THR A 195 1.68 7.03 -1.92
N CYS A 196 1.95 7.98 -2.81
CA CYS A 196 1.08 8.24 -3.96
C CYS A 196 0.93 7.01 -4.86
N ARG A 197 2.03 6.30 -5.15
CA ARG A 197 2.01 5.07 -5.94
C ARG A 197 1.13 3.99 -5.30
N HIS A 198 1.30 3.75 -4.00
CA HIS A 198 0.47 2.78 -3.28
C HIS A 198 -1.00 3.17 -3.29
N VAL A 199 -1.33 4.45 -3.09
CA VAL A 199 -2.74 4.91 -3.14
C VAL A 199 -3.33 4.78 -4.54
N VAL A 200 -2.56 5.01 -5.61
CA VAL A 200 -2.96 4.68 -7.00
C VAL A 200 -3.27 3.18 -7.12
N ASP A 201 -2.38 2.31 -6.62
CA ASP A 201 -2.55 0.86 -6.65
C ASP A 201 -3.84 0.44 -5.93
N PHE A 202 -4.06 0.97 -4.71
CA PHE A 202 -5.23 0.66 -3.88
C PHE A 202 -6.53 1.18 -4.46
N ALA A 203 -6.59 2.48 -4.82
CA ALA A 203 -7.79 3.10 -5.34
C ALA A 203 -8.23 2.46 -6.64
N PHE A 204 -7.30 2.13 -7.55
CA PHE A 204 -7.65 1.42 -8.78
C PHE A 204 -8.19 0.01 -8.51
N ASN A 205 -7.55 -0.76 -7.64
CA ASN A 205 -7.99 -2.13 -7.35
C ASN A 205 -9.37 -2.13 -6.66
N GLU A 206 -9.58 -1.26 -5.66
CA GLU A 206 -10.87 -1.14 -4.98
C GLU A 206 -11.98 -0.68 -5.94
N ALA A 207 -11.68 0.28 -6.83
CA ALA A 207 -12.62 0.76 -7.83
C ALA A 207 -13.07 -0.31 -8.83
N ASN A 208 -12.31 -1.41 -8.97
CA ASN A 208 -12.58 -2.48 -9.91
C ASN A 208 -12.84 -3.84 -9.24
N HIS A 209 -12.86 -3.92 -7.90
CA HIS A 209 -12.97 -5.17 -7.15
C HIS A 209 -14.22 -5.97 -7.52
N ASP A 210 -15.36 -5.28 -7.59
CA ASP A 210 -16.67 -5.88 -7.91
C ASP A 210 -17.13 -5.52 -9.34
N ALA A 211 -16.23 -5.00 -10.18
CA ALA A 211 -16.62 -4.40 -11.44
C ALA A 211 -16.82 -5.45 -12.54
N THR A 212 -18.06 -5.61 -12.99
CA THR A 212 -18.43 -6.43 -14.14
C THR A 212 -18.11 -5.67 -15.43
N GLY A 213 -17.44 -6.33 -16.38
CA GLY A 213 -17.10 -5.70 -17.65
C GLY A 213 -16.22 -6.57 -18.54
N ASN A 214 -16.33 -6.35 -19.86
CA ASN A 214 -15.69 -7.15 -20.91
C ASN A 214 -14.16 -7.28 -20.75
N THR A 215 -13.61 -8.38 -21.27
CA THR A 215 -12.16 -8.59 -21.42
C THR A 215 -11.55 -7.52 -22.32
N SER A 216 -10.56 -6.78 -21.83
CA SER A 216 -9.94 -5.70 -22.61
C SER A 216 -8.92 -6.24 -23.64
N PRO A 217 -8.71 -5.55 -24.78
CA PRO A 217 -7.65 -5.89 -25.73
C PRO A 217 -6.24 -5.90 -25.10
N THR A 218 -6.03 -5.08 -24.07
CA THR A 218 -4.81 -5.05 -23.27
C THR A 218 -4.60 -6.31 -22.43
N ALA A 219 -5.66 -6.93 -21.92
CA ALA A 219 -5.58 -8.22 -21.23
C ALA A 219 -5.18 -9.35 -22.20
N ALA A 220 -5.70 -9.33 -23.43
CA ALA A 220 -5.31 -10.28 -24.47
C ALA A 220 -3.83 -10.12 -24.89
N LEU A 221 -3.31 -8.89 -24.94
CA LEU A 221 -1.89 -8.62 -25.20
C LEU A 221 -1.00 -9.08 -24.04
N SER A 222 -1.43 -8.86 -22.79
CA SER A 222 -0.75 -9.37 -21.60
C SER A 222 -0.62 -10.89 -21.67
N GLY A 223 -1.72 -11.61 -21.95
CA GLY A 223 -1.70 -13.07 -22.05
C GLY A 223 -0.77 -13.60 -23.14
N ARG A 224 -0.63 -12.89 -24.27
CA ARG A 224 0.33 -13.25 -25.33
C ARG A 224 1.78 -13.05 -24.89
N LEU A 225 2.09 -11.98 -24.17
CA LEU A 225 3.43 -11.73 -23.63
C LEU A 225 3.79 -12.72 -22.52
N ASP A 226 2.82 -13.11 -21.69
CA ASP A 226 3.02 -14.04 -20.58
C ASP A 226 3.39 -15.46 -21.04
N SER A 227 3.16 -15.78 -22.33
CA SER A 227 3.64 -17.02 -22.96
C SER A 227 5.18 -17.10 -23.07
N VAL A 228 5.88 -15.97 -22.90
CA VAL A 228 7.35 -15.88 -22.90
C VAL A 228 7.83 -15.68 -21.47
N GLY A 229 8.17 -16.78 -20.78
CA GLY A 229 8.36 -16.82 -19.32
C GLY A 229 9.34 -15.81 -18.71
N TRP A 230 10.37 -15.35 -19.43
CA TRP A 230 11.30 -14.33 -18.90
C TRP A 230 10.69 -12.92 -18.89
N THR A 231 9.73 -12.62 -19.78
CA THR A 231 9.09 -11.29 -19.86
C THR A 231 8.15 -11.05 -18.68
N VAL A 232 7.60 -12.12 -18.08
CA VAL A 232 6.80 -12.07 -16.86
C VAL A 232 7.64 -11.53 -15.69
N TRP A 233 8.86 -12.03 -15.53
CA TRP A 233 9.77 -11.58 -14.47
C TRP A 233 10.25 -10.15 -14.68
N LEU A 234 10.59 -9.78 -15.93
CA LEU A 234 10.95 -8.39 -16.23
C LEU A 234 9.80 -7.44 -15.90
N ARG A 235 8.56 -7.77 -16.29
CA ARG A 235 7.39 -6.95 -15.99
C ARG A 235 7.15 -6.83 -14.48
N ARG A 236 7.31 -7.93 -13.73
CA ARG A 236 7.23 -7.92 -12.26
C ARG A 236 8.30 -7.01 -11.64
N MET A 237 9.53 -7.05 -12.14
CA MET A 237 10.64 -6.22 -11.66
C MET A 237 10.45 -4.73 -11.98
N ILE A 238 9.91 -4.37 -13.15
CA ILE A 238 9.70 -2.97 -13.57
C ILE A 238 8.78 -2.21 -12.61
N VAL A 239 7.84 -2.91 -11.95
CA VAL A 239 6.94 -2.32 -10.95
C VAL A 239 7.66 -2.03 -9.63
N LEU A 240 8.94 -2.42 -9.51
CA LEU A 240 9.79 -2.30 -8.33
C LEU A 240 9.04 -2.77 -7.06
N PRO A 241 8.69 -4.07 -6.97
CA PRO A 241 8.03 -4.64 -5.80
C PRO A 241 8.88 -4.51 -4.55
N ILE A 242 8.29 -4.85 -3.40
CA ILE A 242 8.94 -4.71 -2.09
C ILE A 242 10.30 -5.41 -2.09
N GLY A 243 10.39 -6.68 -2.49
CA GLY A 243 11.67 -7.40 -2.48
C GLY A 243 12.78 -6.75 -3.31
N GLU A 244 12.49 -6.37 -4.55
CA GLU A 244 13.44 -5.71 -5.46
C GLU A 244 13.89 -4.36 -4.92
N ARG A 245 12.94 -3.59 -4.37
CA ARG A 245 13.22 -2.27 -3.81
C ARG A 245 14.10 -2.38 -2.57
N TRP A 246 13.81 -3.31 -1.68
CA TRP A 246 14.60 -3.55 -0.47
C TRP A 246 15.99 -4.07 -0.80
N ALA A 247 16.11 -4.96 -1.79
CA ALA A 247 17.40 -5.40 -2.31
C ALA A 247 18.23 -4.24 -2.88
N MET A 248 17.61 -3.41 -3.73
CA MET A 248 18.25 -2.23 -4.31
C MET A 248 18.71 -1.26 -3.22
N ILE A 249 17.84 -0.92 -2.26
CA ILE A 249 18.17 -0.02 -1.15
C ILE A 249 19.31 -0.60 -0.31
N ALA A 250 19.25 -1.89 0.06
CA ALA A 250 20.27 -2.53 0.87
C ALA A 250 21.65 -2.51 0.19
N VAL A 251 21.70 -2.92 -1.08
CA VAL A 251 22.94 -2.97 -1.86
C VAL A 251 23.51 -1.58 -2.08
N LEU A 252 22.69 -0.61 -2.48
CA LEU A 252 23.15 0.76 -2.70
C LEU A 252 23.54 1.45 -1.41
N THR A 253 22.85 1.20 -0.29
CA THR A 253 23.28 1.70 1.03
C THR A 253 24.67 1.16 1.36
N ALA A 254 24.88 -0.14 1.22
CA ALA A 254 26.14 -0.78 1.58
C ALA A 254 27.30 -0.41 0.64
N LEU A 255 27.02 -0.14 -0.65
CA LEU A 255 28.03 0.05 -1.69
C LEU A 255 28.24 1.52 -2.10
N THR A 256 27.30 2.42 -1.83
CA THR A 256 27.33 3.80 -2.35
C THR A 256 27.04 4.82 -1.24
N THR A 257 26.44 5.97 -1.58
CA THR A 257 26.04 7.01 -0.62
C THR A 257 24.51 7.04 -0.46
N PRO A 258 23.99 7.60 0.65
CA PRO A 258 22.54 7.81 0.81
C PRO A 258 21.90 8.59 -0.34
N ARG A 259 22.57 9.62 -0.87
CA ARG A 259 22.10 10.40 -2.02
C ARG A 259 21.90 9.54 -3.28
N ILE A 260 22.89 8.71 -3.63
CA ILE A 260 22.78 7.80 -4.78
C ILE A 260 21.64 6.80 -4.56
N THR A 261 21.51 6.28 -3.33
CA THR A 261 20.43 5.37 -2.94
C THR A 261 19.06 6.02 -3.16
N PHE A 262 18.87 7.28 -2.73
CA PHE A 262 17.63 8.00 -2.94
C PHE A 262 17.37 8.37 -4.41
N TYR A 263 18.39 8.74 -5.18
CA TYR A 263 18.21 8.98 -6.62
C TYR A 263 17.75 7.72 -7.35
N ALA A 264 18.40 6.59 -7.11
CA ALA A 264 18.00 5.31 -7.70
C ALA A 264 16.57 4.95 -7.29
N LEU A 265 16.22 5.13 -6.02
CA LEU A 265 14.87 4.89 -5.50
C LEU A 265 13.82 5.80 -6.15
N LEU A 266 14.07 7.12 -6.22
CA LEU A 266 13.15 8.08 -6.82
C LEU A 266 12.95 7.81 -8.31
N ILE A 267 14.02 7.56 -9.06
CA ILE A 267 13.95 7.26 -10.50
C ILE A 267 13.20 5.94 -10.70
N GLY A 268 13.56 4.88 -9.98
CA GLY A 268 12.92 3.57 -10.09
C GLY A 268 11.44 3.63 -9.74
N CYS A 269 11.07 4.28 -8.63
CA CYS A 269 9.68 4.45 -8.22
C CYS A 269 8.90 5.35 -9.19
N ALA A 270 9.52 6.38 -9.77
CA ALA A 270 8.85 7.26 -10.74
C ALA A 270 8.55 6.50 -12.03
N LEU A 271 9.51 5.73 -12.55
CA LEU A 271 9.29 4.87 -13.71
C LEU A 271 8.20 3.83 -13.45
N ALA A 272 8.23 3.17 -12.29
CA ALA A 272 7.20 2.21 -11.88
C ALA A 272 5.81 2.87 -11.75
N ALA A 273 5.73 4.06 -11.15
CA ALA A 273 4.49 4.82 -11.00
C ALA A 273 3.93 5.24 -12.36
N CYS A 274 4.76 5.76 -13.27
CA CYS A 274 4.36 6.11 -14.63
C CYS A 274 3.85 4.89 -15.41
N TYR A 275 4.62 3.78 -15.39
CA TYR A 275 4.26 2.54 -16.08
C TYR A 275 2.90 1.99 -15.62
N THR A 276 2.74 1.84 -14.30
CA THR A 276 1.53 1.26 -13.71
C THR A 276 0.31 2.18 -13.83
N THR A 277 0.49 3.50 -13.61
CA THR A 277 -0.60 4.48 -13.72
C THR A 277 -1.07 4.63 -15.16
N ALA A 278 -0.15 4.73 -16.14
CA ALA A 278 -0.51 4.79 -17.55
C ALA A 278 -1.28 3.55 -18.01
N GLY A 279 -0.82 2.35 -17.63
CA GLY A 279 -1.52 1.10 -17.92
C GLY A 279 -2.92 1.02 -17.28
N ARG A 280 -3.10 1.58 -16.08
CA ARG A 280 -4.41 1.66 -15.41
C ARG A 280 -5.34 2.67 -16.04
N VAL A 281 -4.86 3.86 -16.38
CA VAL A 281 -5.65 4.88 -17.10
C VAL A 281 -6.11 4.31 -18.44
N LEU A 282 -5.22 3.67 -19.19
CA LEU A 282 -5.59 3.01 -20.44
C LEU A 282 -6.65 1.93 -20.23
N ARG A 283 -6.51 1.08 -19.21
CA ARG A 283 -7.54 0.07 -18.86
C ARG A 283 -8.87 0.71 -18.46
N SER A 284 -8.87 1.78 -17.67
CA SER A 284 -10.08 2.50 -17.26
C SER A 284 -10.81 3.20 -18.40
N LEU A 285 -10.09 3.68 -19.42
CA LEU A 285 -10.68 4.31 -20.60
C LEU A 285 -11.16 3.29 -21.64
N THR A 286 -10.55 2.11 -21.68
CA THR A 286 -10.88 1.07 -22.67
C THR A 286 -11.92 0.06 -22.18
N ARG A 287 -12.01 -0.19 -20.86
CA ARG A 287 -13.00 -1.10 -20.27
C ARG A 287 -14.26 -0.31 -19.91
N ARG A 288 -15.42 -0.71 -20.46
CA ARG A 288 -16.72 -0.30 -19.90
C ARG A 288 -17.01 -1.19 -18.71
N ALA A 289 -16.70 -0.68 -17.52
CA ALA A 289 -16.99 -1.34 -16.26
C ALA A 289 -17.97 -0.47 -15.47
N GLU A 290 -19.05 -1.06 -14.99
CA GLU A 290 -19.95 -0.39 -14.05
C GLU A 290 -19.38 -0.55 -12.64
N ARG A 291 -19.19 0.58 -11.95
CA ARG A 291 -18.64 0.61 -10.60
C ARG A 291 -19.77 0.62 -9.57
N THR A 292 -19.60 -0.19 -8.53
CA THR A 292 -20.61 -0.35 -7.48
C THR A 292 -20.63 0.84 -6.51
N ASP A 293 -21.75 1.02 -5.81
CA ASP A 293 -21.86 2.01 -4.72
C ASP A 293 -20.91 1.72 -3.56
N ARG A 294 -20.51 0.46 -3.37
CA ARG A 294 -19.46 0.08 -2.42
C ARG A 294 -18.12 0.70 -2.85
N ALA A 295 -17.70 0.49 -4.09
CA ALA A 295 -16.46 1.04 -4.62
C ALA A 295 -16.42 2.58 -4.56
N ALA A 296 -17.53 3.24 -4.94
CA ALA A 296 -17.62 4.70 -4.86
C ALA A 296 -17.50 5.23 -3.41
N ARG A 297 -18.10 4.53 -2.43
CA ARG A 297 -17.95 4.86 -1.00
C ARG A 297 -16.52 4.67 -0.51
N ALA A 298 -15.88 3.56 -0.86
CA ALA A 298 -14.49 3.30 -0.50
C ALA A 298 -13.53 4.36 -1.07
N LEU A 299 -13.74 4.79 -2.33
CA LEU A 299 -12.97 5.89 -2.92
C LEU A 299 -13.21 7.22 -2.18
N ALA A 300 -14.45 7.52 -1.79
CA ALA A 300 -14.76 8.73 -1.03
C ALA A 300 -14.14 8.71 0.38
N GLU A 301 -14.04 7.54 1.00
CA GLU A 301 -13.35 7.35 2.29
C GLU A 301 -11.83 7.50 2.14
N LEU A 302 -11.24 6.95 1.06
CA LEU A 302 -9.83 7.13 0.74
C LEU A 302 -9.46 8.59 0.41
N ALA A 303 -10.42 9.39 -0.06
CA ALA A 303 -10.20 10.81 -0.36
C ALA A 303 -9.83 11.63 0.89
N ASP A 304 -10.19 11.20 2.10
CA ASP A 304 -9.91 11.90 3.37
C ASP A 304 -10.41 13.36 3.41
N SER A 305 -11.55 13.64 2.76
CA SER A 305 -12.09 15.00 2.66
C SER A 305 -12.56 15.53 4.00
N GLY A 306 -12.11 16.73 4.35
CA GLY A 306 -12.43 17.41 5.60
C GLY A 306 -13.63 18.37 5.50
N PRO A 307 -13.80 19.23 6.52
CA PRO A 307 -14.96 20.12 6.64
C PRO A 307 -15.11 21.12 5.49
N LEU A 308 -14.00 21.63 4.92
CA LEU A 308 -14.07 22.65 3.87
C LEU A 308 -14.56 22.03 2.57
N ALA A 309 -14.00 20.88 2.19
CA ALA A 309 -14.45 20.12 1.03
C ALA A 309 -15.90 19.64 1.19
N GLU A 310 -16.29 19.17 2.39
CA GLU A 310 -17.67 18.76 2.70
C GLU A 310 -18.68 19.92 2.55
N LEU A 311 -18.32 21.13 2.99
CA LEU A 311 -19.19 22.31 2.87
C LEU A 311 -19.41 22.68 1.40
N VAL A 312 -18.34 22.69 0.60
CA VAL A 312 -18.46 22.94 -0.84
C VAL A 312 -19.24 21.84 -1.53
N ALA A 313 -18.99 20.57 -1.21
CA ALA A 313 -19.72 19.43 -1.78
C ALA A 313 -21.24 19.50 -1.52
N LYS A 314 -21.66 20.01 -0.35
CA LYS A 314 -23.09 20.24 -0.03
C LYS A 314 -23.71 21.40 -0.82
N ALA A 315 -22.92 22.43 -1.12
CA ALA A 315 -23.37 23.62 -1.86
C ALA A 315 -23.30 23.44 -3.38
N ALA A 316 -22.40 22.59 -3.86
CA ALA A 316 -22.21 22.32 -5.28
C ALA A 316 -23.42 21.60 -5.87
N ARG A 317 -23.85 22.03 -7.06
CA ARG A 317 -24.87 21.30 -7.81
C ARG A 317 -24.30 19.94 -8.23
N ARG A 318 -24.99 18.85 -7.90
CA ARG A 318 -24.63 17.49 -8.32
C ARG A 318 -24.72 17.37 -9.85
N GLY A 319 -23.61 17.62 -10.54
CA GLY A 319 -23.49 17.42 -11.97
C GLY A 319 -23.23 15.95 -12.30
N ARG A 320 -23.94 15.39 -13.30
CA ARG A 320 -23.80 13.99 -13.76
C ARG A 320 -22.57 13.76 -14.65
N SER A 321 -21.53 14.59 -14.56
CA SER A 321 -20.35 14.47 -15.45
C SER A 321 -19.35 13.45 -14.91
N SER A 322 -19.11 12.38 -15.67
CA SER A 322 -18.19 11.28 -15.32
C SER A 322 -16.70 11.66 -15.27
N TYR A 323 -16.34 12.90 -15.62
CA TYR A 323 -14.96 13.39 -15.63
C TYR A 323 -14.73 14.65 -14.79
N LEU A 324 -15.80 15.24 -14.24
CA LEU A 324 -15.69 16.47 -13.45
C LEU A 324 -14.85 16.23 -12.19
N ALA A 325 -15.02 15.09 -11.52
CA ALA A 325 -14.30 14.75 -10.31
C ALA A 325 -12.78 14.69 -10.48
N PRO A 326 -12.22 13.84 -11.39
CA PRO A 326 -10.79 13.78 -11.60
C PRO A 326 -10.22 15.08 -12.19
N LEU A 327 -10.96 15.81 -13.02
CA LEU A 327 -10.52 17.09 -13.56
C LEU A 327 -10.41 18.16 -12.47
N ALA A 328 -11.41 18.30 -11.61
CA ALA A 328 -11.39 19.25 -10.50
C ALA A 328 -10.26 18.92 -9.51
N ALA A 329 -10.08 17.64 -9.19
CA ALA A 329 -8.97 17.18 -8.36
C ALA A 329 -7.61 17.49 -8.99
N ALA A 330 -7.43 17.26 -10.30
CA ALA A 330 -6.19 17.53 -11.01
C ALA A 330 -5.88 19.03 -11.09
N LEU A 331 -6.88 19.86 -11.40
CA LEU A 331 -6.72 21.32 -11.44
C LEU A 331 -6.40 21.90 -10.06
N GLY A 332 -7.08 21.43 -9.00
CA GLY A 332 -6.78 21.85 -7.63
C GLY A 332 -5.36 21.47 -7.20
N THR A 333 -4.96 20.23 -7.51
CA THR A 333 -3.61 19.72 -7.25
C THR A 333 -2.55 20.55 -7.99
N ALA A 334 -2.75 20.80 -9.28
CA ALA A 334 -1.83 21.61 -10.08
C ALA A 334 -1.74 23.05 -9.55
N ALA A 335 -2.87 23.66 -9.20
CA ALA A 335 -2.92 25.03 -8.70
C ALA A 335 -2.15 25.19 -7.38
N VAL A 336 -2.35 24.28 -6.41
CA VAL A 336 -1.65 24.37 -5.12
C VAL A 336 -0.16 24.06 -5.25
N LEU A 337 0.23 23.06 -6.03
CA LEU A 337 1.65 22.72 -6.21
C LEU A 337 2.40 23.80 -6.99
N ALA A 338 1.85 24.26 -8.11
CA ALA A 338 2.47 25.32 -8.92
C ALA A 338 2.50 26.66 -8.19
N GLY A 339 1.41 27.03 -7.51
CA GLY A 339 1.34 28.25 -6.71
C GLY A 339 2.31 28.24 -5.53
N THR A 340 2.51 27.08 -4.89
CA THR A 340 3.49 26.92 -3.82
C THR A 340 4.92 26.98 -4.34
N ALA A 341 5.20 26.31 -5.47
CA ALA A 341 6.55 26.30 -6.06
C ALA A 341 6.97 27.65 -6.65
N ALA A 342 6.02 28.43 -7.18
CA ALA A 342 6.31 29.73 -7.78
C ALA A 342 6.37 30.89 -6.76
N ALA A 343 5.82 30.70 -5.55
CA ALA A 343 5.80 31.72 -4.51
C ALA A 343 7.04 31.67 -3.62
N GLY A 344 7.51 32.83 -3.17
CA GLY A 344 8.54 32.91 -2.12
C GLY A 344 8.01 32.41 -0.77
N PHE A 345 8.90 31.83 0.05
CA PHE A 345 8.57 31.42 1.41
C PHE A 345 8.08 32.62 2.24
N GLY A 346 7.02 32.43 3.04
CA GLY A 346 6.33 33.52 3.75
C GLY A 346 5.22 34.24 2.96
N SER A 347 5.05 33.94 1.67
CA SER A 347 3.97 34.51 0.86
C SER A 347 2.58 33.99 1.25
N TRP A 348 1.55 34.81 1.01
CA TRP A 348 0.14 34.42 1.13
C TRP A 348 -0.42 33.71 -0.12
N VAL A 349 0.32 33.69 -1.23
CA VAL A 349 -0.10 33.02 -2.47
C VAL A 349 -0.38 31.52 -2.25
N PRO A 350 0.48 30.73 -1.58
CA PRO A 350 0.20 29.32 -1.28
C PRO A 350 -1.09 29.12 -0.47
N VAL A 351 -1.43 30.05 0.43
CA VAL A 351 -2.68 30.00 1.22
C VAL A 351 -3.89 30.16 0.30
N GLY A 352 -3.86 31.15 -0.61
CA GLY A 352 -4.91 31.35 -1.61
C GLY A 352 -5.09 30.12 -2.52
N CYS A 353 -3.99 29.54 -2.97
CA CYS A 353 -4.02 28.31 -3.77
C CYS A 353 -4.53 27.10 -2.97
N ALA A 354 -4.23 26.99 -1.67
CA ALA A 354 -4.76 25.94 -0.80
C ALA A 354 -6.27 26.07 -0.58
N VAL A 355 -6.79 27.30 -0.45
CA VAL A 355 -8.24 27.56 -0.40
C VAL A 355 -8.90 27.19 -1.72
N LEU A 356 -8.32 27.55 -2.86
CA LEU A 356 -8.82 27.13 -4.17
C LEU A 356 -8.81 25.61 -4.32
N TYR A 357 -7.75 24.94 -3.87
CA TYR A 357 -7.67 23.48 -3.80
C TYR A 357 -8.78 22.88 -2.93
N ALA A 358 -9.06 23.44 -1.74
CA ALA A 358 -10.15 23.00 -0.89
C ALA A 358 -11.50 23.10 -1.60
N VAL A 359 -11.76 24.20 -2.32
CA VAL A 359 -12.99 24.37 -3.11
C VAL A 359 -13.07 23.32 -4.23
N LEU A 360 -12.02 23.16 -5.03
CA LEU A 360 -12.00 22.20 -6.13
C LEU A 360 -12.08 20.75 -5.65
N SER A 361 -11.52 20.44 -4.48
CA SER A 361 -11.67 19.13 -3.86
C SER A 361 -13.11 18.84 -3.46
N GLY A 362 -13.83 19.82 -2.90
CA GLY A 362 -15.25 19.70 -2.60
C GLY A 362 -16.12 19.53 -3.85
N VAL A 363 -15.79 20.22 -4.95
CA VAL A 363 -16.43 19.97 -6.25
C VAL A 363 -16.17 18.54 -6.73
N ALA A 364 -14.94 18.03 -6.55
CA ALA A 364 -14.58 16.69 -6.99
C ALA A 364 -15.36 15.58 -6.26
N VAL A 365 -15.66 15.78 -4.98
CA VAL A 365 -16.39 14.80 -4.15
C VAL A 365 -17.88 15.12 -3.99
N ALA A 366 -18.43 16.08 -4.76
CA ALA A 366 -19.84 16.47 -4.68
C ALA A 366 -20.80 15.39 -5.18
N ALA A 367 -20.33 14.49 -6.03
CA ALA A 367 -21.07 13.34 -6.57
C ALA A 367 -20.36 12.02 -6.25
N PRO A 368 -21.09 10.88 -6.23
CA PRO A 368 -20.48 9.56 -6.06
C PRO A 368 -19.40 9.28 -7.11
N LEU A 369 -18.24 8.78 -6.65
CA LEU A 369 -17.05 8.52 -7.46
C LEU A 369 -17.19 7.23 -8.29
N GLN A 370 -18.06 7.26 -9.29
CA GLN A 370 -18.38 6.12 -10.16
C GLN A 370 -17.78 6.25 -11.58
N GLY A 371 -17.33 7.43 -11.98
CA GLY A 371 -16.75 7.72 -13.29
C GLY A 371 -15.44 6.94 -13.52
N PRO A 372 -15.07 6.66 -14.78
CA PRO A 372 -13.99 5.72 -15.13
C PRO A 372 -12.62 6.11 -14.57
N LEU A 373 -12.37 7.40 -14.36
CA LEU A 373 -11.11 7.93 -13.82
C LEU A 373 -11.22 8.44 -12.38
N ASP A 374 -12.36 8.26 -11.72
CA ASP A 374 -12.60 8.81 -10.37
C ASP A 374 -11.68 8.19 -9.31
N TRP A 375 -11.13 7.00 -9.56
CA TRP A 375 -10.09 6.39 -8.71
C TRP A 375 -8.79 7.22 -8.64
N LEU A 376 -8.59 8.18 -9.54
CA LEU A 376 -7.47 9.14 -9.47
C LEU A 376 -7.68 10.23 -8.42
N VAL A 377 -8.90 10.43 -7.90
CA VAL A 377 -9.20 11.51 -6.95
C VAL A 377 -8.39 11.37 -5.65
N PRO A 378 -8.40 10.23 -4.92
CA PRO A 378 -7.58 10.07 -3.73
C PRO A 378 -6.06 10.29 -3.95
N PRO A 379 -5.39 9.67 -4.95
CA PRO A 379 -3.96 9.88 -5.14
C PRO A 379 -3.61 11.30 -5.57
N LEU A 380 -4.47 12.00 -6.32
CA LEU A 380 -4.27 13.43 -6.62
C LEU A 380 -4.31 14.27 -5.34
N PHE A 381 -5.23 13.99 -4.42
CA PHE A 381 -5.27 14.69 -3.14
C PHE A 381 -4.04 14.43 -2.26
N ARG A 382 -3.50 13.20 -2.28
CA ARG A 382 -2.22 12.90 -1.61
C ARG A 382 -1.06 13.65 -2.23
N ALA A 383 -0.98 13.70 -3.57
CA ALA A 383 0.06 14.43 -4.28
C ALA A 383 0.01 15.94 -3.97
N ALA A 384 -1.20 16.52 -3.90
CA ALA A 384 -1.40 17.91 -3.51
C ALA A 384 -0.90 18.18 -2.07
N GLU A 385 -1.43 17.44 -1.09
CA GLU A 385 -1.11 17.65 0.33
C GLU A 385 0.39 17.44 0.60
N TYR A 386 0.93 16.30 0.20
CA TYR A 386 2.32 15.94 0.50
C TYR A 386 3.31 16.74 -0.33
N GLY A 387 2.99 17.02 -1.59
CA GLY A 387 3.81 17.86 -2.45
C GLY A 387 3.90 19.28 -1.91
N THR A 388 2.79 19.87 -1.45
CA THR A 388 2.81 21.21 -0.83
C THR A 388 3.65 21.24 0.44
N ILE A 389 3.53 20.24 1.33
CA ILE A 389 4.37 20.15 2.53
C ILE A 389 5.86 20.05 2.16
N LEU A 390 6.20 19.18 1.21
CA LEU A 390 7.58 19.02 0.73
C LEU A 390 8.15 20.31 0.13
N ILE A 391 7.40 20.98 -0.77
CA ILE A 391 7.85 22.21 -1.43
C ILE A 391 8.07 23.31 -0.38
N LEU A 392 7.13 23.52 0.55
CA LEU A 392 7.29 24.54 1.59
C LEU A 392 8.48 24.27 2.50
N ALA A 393 8.67 23.02 2.93
CA ALA A 393 9.79 22.65 3.78
C ALA A 393 11.13 22.83 3.06
N ALA A 394 11.23 22.42 1.79
CA ALA A 394 12.43 22.59 0.97
C ALA A 394 12.75 24.08 0.70
N CYS A 395 11.74 24.88 0.31
CA CYS A 395 11.93 26.31 0.02
C CYS A 395 12.11 27.17 1.26
N SER A 396 11.81 26.66 2.46
CA SER A 396 11.98 27.44 3.69
C SER A 396 13.45 27.68 4.05
N GLU A 397 14.34 26.75 3.65
CA GLU A 397 15.76 26.70 4.07
C GLU A 397 15.96 26.81 5.59
N VAL A 398 14.92 26.54 6.39
CA VAL A 398 14.98 26.56 7.85
C VAL A 398 15.47 25.21 8.37
N ASN A 399 16.52 25.24 9.19
CA ASN A 399 17.04 24.04 9.84
C ASN A 399 15.92 23.26 10.56
N GLY A 400 15.84 21.96 10.27
CA GLY A 400 14.85 21.05 10.87
C GLY A 400 13.46 21.06 10.21
N ALA A 401 13.16 21.97 9.27
CA ALA A 401 11.86 22.00 8.61
C ALA A 401 11.59 20.73 7.78
N LEU A 402 12.58 20.24 7.03
CA LEU A 402 12.47 18.99 6.26
C LEU A 402 12.27 17.75 7.13
N PRO A 403 13.05 17.51 8.22
CA PRO A 403 12.75 16.47 9.20
C PRO A 403 11.36 16.58 9.83
N ALA A 404 10.92 17.79 10.18
CA ALA A 404 9.59 18.01 10.76
C ALA A 404 8.47 17.70 9.75
N ALA A 405 8.64 18.12 8.49
CA ALA A 405 7.77 17.79 7.38
C ALA A 405 7.73 16.27 7.10
N PHE A 406 8.88 15.59 7.21
CA PHE A 406 8.96 14.13 7.10
C PHE A 406 8.13 13.45 8.18
N GLY A 407 8.25 13.89 9.44
CA GLY A 407 7.41 13.39 10.54
C GLY A 407 5.92 13.63 10.32
N LEU A 408 5.56 14.82 9.83
CA LEU A 408 4.17 15.17 9.50
C LEU A 408 3.60 14.28 8.39
N VAL A 409 4.30 14.15 7.27
CA VAL A 409 3.86 13.32 6.15
C VAL A 409 3.82 11.85 6.56
N ALA A 410 4.76 11.36 7.36
CA ALA A 410 4.73 9.99 7.88
C ALA A 410 3.46 9.71 8.72
N ALA A 411 3.09 10.64 9.61
CA ALA A 411 1.88 10.53 10.44
C ALA A 411 0.59 10.53 9.59
N VAL A 412 0.53 11.43 8.61
CA VAL A 412 -0.64 11.52 7.70
C VAL A 412 -0.68 10.32 6.74
N ALA A 413 0.46 9.85 6.24
CA ALA A 413 0.55 8.65 5.42
C ALA A 413 0.07 7.42 6.20
N TYR A 414 0.48 7.28 7.46
CA TYR A 414 -0.01 6.21 8.33
C TYR A 414 -1.54 6.19 8.43
N HIS A 415 -2.19 7.34 8.66
CA HIS A 415 -3.66 7.46 8.65
C HIS A 415 -4.28 6.93 7.35
N HIS A 416 -3.69 7.28 6.21
CA HIS A 416 -4.19 6.81 4.92
C HIS A 416 -3.98 5.31 4.69
N TYR A 417 -2.84 4.74 5.13
CA TYR A 417 -2.66 3.29 5.08
C TYR A 417 -3.64 2.59 6.02
N ASP A 418 -3.84 3.09 7.24
CA ASP A 418 -4.81 2.51 8.17
C ASP A 418 -6.21 2.47 7.54
N THR A 419 -6.62 3.55 6.85
CA THR A 419 -7.87 3.59 6.09
C THR A 419 -7.91 2.52 4.99
N VAL A 420 -6.85 2.37 4.20
CA VAL A 420 -6.76 1.31 3.17
C VAL A 420 -6.93 -0.08 3.78
N TYR A 421 -6.23 -0.38 4.88
CA TYR A 421 -6.25 -1.71 5.47
C TYR A 421 -7.60 -2.06 6.11
N ARG A 422 -8.31 -1.07 6.67
CA ARG A 422 -9.66 -1.28 7.19
C ARG A 422 -10.68 -1.57 6.08
N ILE A 423 -10.59 -0.83 4.97
CA ILE A 423 -11.46 -1.03 3.80
C ILE A 423 -11.21 -2.44 3.21
N ARG A 424 -9.93 -2.80 3.02
CA ARG A 424 -9.55 -4.14 2.53
C ARG A 424 -10.00 -5.26 3.45
N GLY A 425 -9.94 -5.04 4.77
CA GLY A 425 -10.43 -6.01 5.74
C GLY A 425 -11.95 -6.10 5.85
N GLY A 426 -12.71 -5.36 5.05
CA GLY A 426 -14.17 -5.33 5.10
C GLY A 426 -14.73 -4.68 6.36
N THR A 427 -13.91 -3.93 7.09
CA THR A 427 -14.29 -3.31 8.37
C THR A 427 -14.73 -1.84 8.25
N GLY A 428 -14.71 -1.28 7.04
CA GLY A 428 -15.07 0.10 6.73
C GLY A 428 -13.88 1.05 6.81
N ALA A 429 -14.14 2.33 7.09
CA ALA A 429 -13.12 3.38 7.23
C ALA A 429 -13.08 3.96 8.66
N PRO A 430 -12.04 4.73 9.01
CA PRO A 430 -11.97 5.41 10.30
C PRO A 430 -13.20 6.31 10.54
N PRO A 431 -13.59 6.54 11.81
CA PRO A 431 -14.76 7.36 12.14
C PRO A 431 -14.65 8.75 11.52
N ARG A 432 -15.72 9.26 10.90
CA ARG A 432 -15.74 10.61 10.29
C ARG A 432 -15.35 11.73 11.27
N ARG A 433 -15.59 11.54 12.57
CA ARG A 433 -15.17 12.49 13.60
C ARG A 433 -13.64 12.62 13.69
N LEU A 434 -12.90 11.52 13.46
CA LEU A 434 -11.45 11.53 13.38
C LEU A 434 -10.99 12.41 12.22
N VAL A 435 -11.48 12.13 10.99
CA VAL A 435 -11.14 12.90 9.77
C VAL A 435 -11.38 14.39 9.96
N ARG A 436 -12.51 14.78 10.56
CA ARG A 436 -12.81 16.18 10.88
C ARG A 436 -11.88 16.77 11.94
N ALA A 437 -11.54 16.03 12.98
CA ALA A 437 -10.63 16.48 14.03
C ALA A 437 -9.21 16.70 13.52
N ILE A 438 -8.76 15.87 12.57
CA ILE A 438 -7.46 16.02 11.90
C ILE A 438 -7.52 16.96 10.69
N GLY A 439 -8.66 17.58 10.40
CA GLY A 439 -8.85 18.60 9.37
C GLY A 439 -9.04 18.11 7.93
N GLY A 440 -8.96 16.81 7.67
CA GLY A 440 -8.91 16.26 6.30
C GLY A 440 -7.73 16.78 5.47
N HIS A 441 -7.58 16.29 4.25
CA HIS A 441 -6.44 16.65 3.40
C HIS A 441 -6.38 18.15 3.08
N GLU A 442 -7.52 18.79 2.87
CA GLU A 442 -7.58 20.19 2.48
C GLU A 442 -7.39 21.13 3.68
N GLY A 443 -7.94 20.79 4.85
CA GLY A 443 -7.76 21.57 6.06
C GLY A 443 -6.30 21.55 6.53
N ARG A 444 -5.64 20.38 6.49
CA ARG A 444 -4.20 20.28 6.79
C ARG A 444 -3.34 21.08 5.81
N THR A 445 -3.68 21.05 4.52
CA THR A 445 -2.97 21.84 3.49
C THR A 445 -3.12 23.35 3.74
N VAL A 446 -4.31 23.83 4.10
CA VAL A 446 -4.54 25.24 4.47
C VAL A 446 -3.78 25.61 5.75
N VAL A 447 -3.79 24.74 6.77
CA VAL A 447 -3.06 25.00 8.03
C VAL A 447 -1.56 25.09 7.79
N VAL A 448 -0.97 24.18 7.01
CA VAL A 448 0.47 24.20 6.72
C VAL A 448 0.86 25.42 5.89
N THR A 449 0.09 25.77 4.86
CA THR A 449 0.36 26.98 4.06
C THR A 449 0.21 28.26 4.88
N ALA A 450 -0.79 28.34 5.77
CA ALA A 450 -0.97 29.47 6.68
C ALA A 450 0.17 29.54 7.70
N ALA A 451 0.62 28.42 8.24
CA ALA A 451 1.79 28.37 9.13
C ALA A 451 3.06 28.84 8.41
N ALA A 452 3.26 28.45 7.15
CA ALA A 452 4.38 28.93 6.34
C ALA A 452 4.31 30.44 6.07
N ALA A 453 3.11 31.02 5.90
CA ALA A 453 2.95 32.46 5.71
C ALA A 453 3.14 33.26 7.01
N LEU A 454 2.52 32.80 8.10
CA LEU A 454 2.47 33.52 9.39
C LEU A 454 3.72 33.33 10.24
N LEU A 455 4.32 32.13 10.22
CA LEU A 455 5.43 31.73 11.08
C LEU A 455 6.73 31.54 10.29
N HIS A 456 6.89 32.30 9.21
CA HIS A 456 8.07 32.25 8.33
C HIS A 456 9.37 32.72 9.02
N GLN A 457 9.26 33.48 10.12
CA GLN A 457 10.42 33.98 10.85
C GLN A 457 10.93 32.95 11.87
N ASN A 458 12.25 32.90 12.03
CA ASN A 458 12.94 32.03 12.99
C ASN A 458 12.58 30.54 12.79
N GLN A 459 12.35 29.80 13.88
CA GLN A 459 11.97 28.38 13.85
C GLN A 459 10.45 28.16 13.92
N GLY A 460 9.64 29.21 13.73
CA GLY A 460 8.19 29.13 13.91
C GLY A 460 7.54 28.05 13.03
N PHE A 461 7.91 27.99 11.76
CA PHE A 461 7.41 26.98 10.83
C PHE A 461 7.82 25.54 11.22
N THR A 462 9.08 25.32 11.61
CA THR A 462 9.56 24.01 12.08
C THR A 462 8.81 23.55 13.33
N ILE A 463 8.57 24.45 14.29
CA ILE A 463 7.80 24.14 15.50
C ILE A 463 6.35 23.79 15.14
N ALA A 464 5.73 24.55 14.24
CA ALA A 464 4.37 24.28 13.79
C ALA A 464 4.23 22.92 13.11
N LEU A 465 5.14 22.58 12.20
CA LEU A 465 5.17 21.26 11.55
C LEU A 465 5.36 20.13 12.56
N THR A 466 6.28 20.30 13.52
CA THR A 466 6.58 19.30 14.55
C THR A 466 5.38 19.09 15.48
N ALA A 467 4.75 20.18 15.93
CA ALA A 467 3.57 20.12 16.77
C ALA A 467 2.39 19.45 16.04
N LEU A 468 2.17 19.81 14.77
CA LEU A 468 1.13 19.19 13.95
C LEU A 468 1.41 17.69 13.76
N ALA A 469 2.66 17.32 13.44
CA ALA A 469 3.07 15.92 13.30
C ALA A 469 2.79 15.12 14.58
N ALA A 470 3.18 15.65 15.75
CA ALA A 470 2.97 14.99 17.03
C ALA A 470 1.49 14.81 17.38
N VAL A 471 0.68 15.86 17.21
CA VAL A 471 -0.77 15.83 17.48
C VAL A 471 -1.46 14.83 16.55
N LEU A 472 -1.16 14.86 15.25
CA LEU A 472 -1.75 13.95 14.27
C LEU A 472 -1.31 12.51 14.51
N ALA A 473 -0.01 12.26 14.72
CA ALA A 473 0.51 10.93 15.01
C ALA A 473 -0.16 10.33 16.25
N LEU A 474 -0.23 11.09 17.35
CA LEU A 474 -0.85 10.62 18.58
C LEU A 474 -2.34 10.32 18.40
N THR A 475 -3.07 11.22 17.74
CA THR A 475 -4.52 11.08 17.55
C THR A 475 -4.84 9.85 16.68
N VAL A 476 -4.14 9.70 15.56
CA VAL A 476 -4.35 8.60 14.61
C VAL A 476 -3.88 7.27 15.20
N LEU A 477 -2.70 7.22 15.83
CA LEU A 477 -2.19 5.98 16.44
C LEU A 477 -3.08 5.50 17.57
N ILE A 478 -3.55 6.40 18.45
CA ILE A 478 -4.46 6.02 19.53
C ILE A 478 -5.77 5.45 18.98
N GLU A 479 -6.36 6.07 17.94
CA GLU A 479 -7.59 5.56 17.34
C GLU A 479 -7.36 4.22 16.64
N SER A 480 -6.28 4.10 15.85
CA SER A 480 -5.95 2.87 15.14
C SER A 480 -5.69 1.71 16.10
N ILE A 481 -4.86 1.91 17.12
CA ILE A 481 -4.60 0.88 18.15
C ILE A 481 -5.90 0.49 18.85
N ARG A 482 -6.72 1.46 19.27
CA ARG A 482 -8.01 1.18 19.92
C ARG A 482 -8.90 0.33 19.02
N PHE A 483 -8.97 0.66 17.74
CA PHE A 483 -9.78 -0.09 16.79
C PHE A 483 -9.27 -1.50 16.58
N TRP A 484 -8.00 -1.69 16.23
CA TRP A 484 -7.47 -3.02 15.89
C TRP A 484 -7.34 -3.96 17.10
N VAL A 485 -7.21 -3.41 18.31
CA VAL A 485 -7.24 -4.20 19.54
C VAL A 485 -8.66 -4.60 19.95
N SER A 486 -9.67 -3.75 19.69
CA SER A 486 -11.06 -4.01 20.10
C SER A 486 -11.93 -4.65 19.01
N SER A 487 -11.54 -4.54 17.74
CA SER A 487 -12.28 -5.12 16.63
C SER A 487 -12.05 -6.63 16.56
N GLY A 488 -13.11 -7.41 16.79
CA GLY A 488 -13.15 -8.84 16.46
C GLY A 488 -13.27 -9.07 14.95
N ALA A 489 -12.59 -8.27 14.14
CA ALA A 489 -12.67 -8.31 12.69
C ALA A 489 -12.22 -9.70 12.19
N PRO A 490 -12.90 -10.29 11.17
CA PRO A 490 -12.53 -11.58 10.63
C PRO A 490 -11.14 -11.52 9.97
N ALA A 491 -10.28 -12.50 10.26
CA ALA A 491 -8.93 -12.57 9.71
C ALA A 491 -9.01 -12.40 8.19
N VAL A 492 -8.38 -11.35 7.66
CA VAL A 492 -8.36 -11.11 6.22
C VAL A 492 -7.66 -12.29 5.60
N HIS A 493 -8.41 -13.13 4.90
CA HIS A 493 -7.83 -14.10 4.00
C HIS A 493 -7.07 -13.27 2.96
N ASP A 494 -5.78 -13.57 2.77
CA ASP A 494 -5.06 -13.18 1.58
C ASP A 494 -5.67 -14.00 0.42
N GLU A 495 -6.96 -13.76 0.13
CA GLU A 495 -7.62 -14.23 -1.05
C GLU A 495 -6.91 -13.51 -2.19
N SER A 496 -6.01 -14.24 -2.83
CA SER A 496 -5.70 -14.02 -4.24
C SER A 496 -7.00 -14.17 -5.03
N GLY A 497 -7.90 -13.18 -4.93
CA GLY A 497 -8.98 -12.92 -5.85
C GLY A 497 -8.35 -12.46 -7.15
N GLU A 498 -7.87 -13.41 -7.95
CA GLU A 498 -7.36 -13.13 -9.29
C GLU A 498 -8.55 -12.90 -10.23
N PRO A 499 -8.54 -11.77 -10.96
CA PRO A 499 -8.10 -11.86 -12.35
C PRO A 499 -7.11 -10.75 -12.76
N ALA A 500 -6.48 -10.95 -13.92
CA ALA A 500 -5.48 -10.09 -14.56
C ALA A 500 -5.94 -8.65 -14.88
#